data_AF-A0A1G9J0F7-F1
#
_entry.id   AF-A0A1G9J0F7-F1
#
_cell.length_a   1.000
_cell.length_b   1.000
_cell.length_c   1.000
_cell.angle_alpha   90.00
_cell.angle_beta   90.00
_cell.angle_gamma   90.00
#
_symmetry.space_group_name_H-M   'P 1'
#
loop_
_entity.id
_entity.type
_entity.pdbx_description
1 polymer ?
#
loop_
_entity_poly.entity_id
_entity_poly.type
_entity_poly.pdbx_seq_one_letter_code
_entity_poly.pdbx_strand_id
1 'polypeptide(L)'
;MKKVPSLIYKVILVFLLSALIITLWFIVAFHDAVPELTFNSIVHIFLHYGIPLSIPPVVSYLIIHFLSEKVKTSWMRYAFIFIILCCMMLLMIYMFVWYLGVGLITDDLFSQ
;
A
#
# COMPACT_ATOMS: atom_id res chain seq x y z
N MET A 1 -11.72 -22.91 16.81
CA MET A 1 -11.35 -21.51 17.15
C MET A 1 -9.85 -21.17 17.00
N LYS A 2 -8.95 -22.10 16.66
CA LYS A 2 -7.49 -21.83 16.55
C LYS A 2 -7.02 -20.99 15.33
N LYS A 3 -7.89 -20.71 14.35
CA LYS A 3 -7.50 -20.04 13.09
C LYS A 3 -7.53 -18.51 13.12
N VAL A 4 -8.39 -17.91 13.96
CA VAL A 4 -8.57 -16.46 14.05
C VAL A 4 -7.31 -15.71 14.49
N PRO A 5 -6.57 -16.12 15.54
CA PRO A 5 -5.35 -15.41 15.93
C PRO A 5 -4.24 -15.48 14.86
N SER A 6 -4.19 -16.56 14.07
CA SER A 6 -3.24 -16.69 12.95
C SER A 6 -3.56 -15.74 11.80
N LEU A 7 -4.84 -15.48 11.52
CA LEU A 7 -5.25 -14.52 10.49
C LEU A 7 -4.89 -13.09 10.87
N ILE A 8 -5.16 -12.69 12.12
CA ILE A 8 -4.86 -11.35 12.64
C ILE A 8 -3.36 -11.03 12.50
N TYR A 9 -2.49 -11.98 12.87
CA TYR A 9 -1.05 -11.80 12.72
C TYR A 9 -0.63 -11.57 11.26
N LYS A 10 -1.20 -12.35 10.32
CA LYS A 10 -0.90 -12.19 8.89
C LYS A 10 -1.39 -10.86 8.33
N VAL A 11 -2.56 -10.41 8.76
CA VAL A 11 -3.13 -9.11 8.37
C VAL A 11 -2.25 -7.96 8.84
N ILE A 12 -1.83 -7.99 10.11
CA ILE A 12 -0.90 -6.99 10.67
C ILE A 12 0.43 -7.00 9.91
N LEU A 13 0.93 -8.19 9.59
CA LEU A 13 2.18 -8.33 8.85
C LEU A 13 2.08 -7.76 7.43
N VAL A 14 1.00 -8.06 6.70
CA VAL A 14 0.74 -7.51 5.36
C VAL A 14 0.57 -6.00 5.41
N PHE A 15 -0.12 -5.47 6.43
CA PHE A 15 -0.28 -4.04 6.67
C PHE A 15 1.07 -3.34 6.87
N LEU A 16 1.90 -3.85 7.79
CA LEU A 16 3.22 -3.27 8.07
C LEU A 16 4.16 -3.36 6.87
N LEU A 17 4.19 -4.51 6.17
CA LEU A 17 5.03 -4.69 4.98
C LEU A 17 4.60 -3.75 3.86
N SER A 18 3.31 -3.64 3.57
CA SER A 18 2.84 -2.75 2.52
C SER A 18 3.11 -1.28 2.87
N ALA A 19 2.87 -0.86 4.11
CA ALA A 19 3.20 0.49 4.56
C ALA A 19 4.70 0.80 4.42
N LEU A 20 5.58 -0.14 4.77
CA LEU A 20 7.03 0.00 4.59
C LEU A 20 7.42 0.06 3.11
N ILE A 21 6.88 -0.82 2.26
CA ILE A 21 7.17 -0.84 0.82
C ILE A 21 6.75 0.48 0.17
N ILE A 22 5.57 1.00 0.51
CA ILE A 22 5.07 2.27 -0.01
C ILE A 22 5.96 3.43 0.46
N THR A 23 6.35 3.43 1.73
CA THR A 23 7.25 4.45 2.29
C THR A 23 8.62 4.43 1.61
N LEU A 24 9.21 3.24 1.41
CA LEU A 24 10.47 3.07 0.70
C LEU A 24 10.37 3.48 -0.76
N TRP A 25 9.29 3.08 -1.44
CA TRP A 25 9.05 3.48 -2.82
C TRP A 25 8.96 5.00 -2.95
N PHE A 26 8.28 5.67 -2.02
CA PHE A 26 8.18 7.13 -1.99
C PHE A 26 9.56 7.78 -1.80
N ILE A 27 10.36 7.28 -0.85
CA ILE A 27 11.73 7.77 -0.63
C ILE A 27 12.59 7.61 -1.88
N VAL A 28 12.52 6.46 -2.55
CA VAL A 28 13.32 6.19 -3.75
C VAL A 28 12.84 7.02 -4.95
N ALA A 29 11.54 7.14 -5.14
CA ALA A 29 10.96 7.87 -6.27
C ALA A 29 11.18 9.39 -6.18
N PHE A 30 11.28 9.93 -4.96
CA PHE A 30 11.40 11.37 -4.70
C PHE A 30 12.69 11.76 -4.00
N HIS A 31 13.70 10.88 -3.98
CA HIS A 31 15.02 11.15 -3.42
C HIS A 31 15.61 12.47 -3.95
N ASP A 32 15.52 12.72 -5.25
CA ASP A 32 16.10 13.89 -5.89
C ASP A 32 15.33 15.18 -5.60
N ALA A 33 14.07 15.08 -5.15
CA ALA A 33 13.21 16.22 -4.84
C ALA A 33 13.35 16.70 -3.39
N VAL A 34 13.97 15.91 -2.51
CA VAL A 34 14.11 16.24 -1.08
C VAL A 34 15.59 16.31 -0.72
N PRO A 35 16.17 17.52 -0.55
CA PRO A 35 17.61 17.69 -0.37
C PRO A 35 18.15 17.12 0.95
N GLU A 36 17.30 16.93 1.98
CA GLU A 36 17.70 16.33 3.26
C GLU A 36 16.64 15.34 3.78
N LEU A 37 16.91 14.05 3.65
CA LEU A 37 16.02 12.99 4.14
C LEU A 37 16.24 12.77 5.65
N THR A 38 15.53 13.52 6.49
CA THR A 38 15.62 13.38 7.96
C THR A 38 14.74 12.23 8.48
N PHE A 39 15.02 11.74 9.69
CA PHE A 39 14.18 10.73 10.35
C PHE A 39 12.73 11.20 10.52
N ASN A 40 12.52 12.49 10.83
CA ASN A 40 11.18 13.07 10.93
C ASN A 40 10.43 13.03 9.58
N SER A 41 11.11 13.29 8.47
CA SER A 41 10.52 13.20 7.14
C SER A 41 10.06 11.77 6.82
N ILE A 42 10.85 10.76 7.19
CA ILE A 42 10.48 9.34 7.03
C ILE A 42 9.23 8.99 7.85
N VAL A 43 9.18 9.41 9.11
CA VAL A 43 8.01 9.19 9.98
C VAL A 43 6.78 9.88 9.41
N HIS A 44 6.93 11.11 8.91
CA HIS A 44 5.84 11.85 8.29
C HIS A 44 5.30 11.13 7.05
N ILE A 45 6.19 10.65 6.17
CA ILE A 45 5.83 9.88 4.97
C ILE A 45 5.13 8.56 5.36
N PHE A 46 5.66 7.86 6.36
CA PHE A 46 5.07 6.60 6.82
C PHE A 46 3.64 6.80 7.36
N LEU A 47 3.42 7.84 8.17
CA LEU A 47 2.11 8.11 8.77
C LEU A 47 1.09 8.67 7.76
N HIS A 48 1.50 9.57 6.86
CA HIS A 48 0.59 10.23 5.92
C HIS A 48 0.38 9.46 4.62
N TYR A 49 1.37 8.69 4.17
CA TYR A 49 1.30 7.96 2.91
C TYR A 49 1.36 6.45 3.13
N GLY A 50 2.33 5.96 3.89
CA GLY A 50 2.52 4.52 4.14
C GLY A 50 1.27 3.83 4.73
N ILE A 51 0.73 4.37 5.83
CA ILE A 51 -0.43 3.81 6.54
C ILE A 51 -1.73 3.90 5.73
N PRO A 52 -2.14 5.05 5.17
CA PRO A 52 -3.40 5.11 4.41
C PRO A 52 -3.36 4.26 3.15
N LEU A 53 -2.21 4.21 2.48
CA LEU A 53 -2.04 3.46 1.23
C LEU A 53 -1.80 1.96 1.44
N SER A 54 -1.54 1.50 2.67
CA SER A 54 -1.45 0.07 2.99
C SER A 54 -2.82 -0.59 3.20
N ILE A 55 -3.89 0.20 3.31
CA ILE A 55 -5.27 -0.30 3.48
C ILE A 55 -5.71 -1.16 2.28
N PRO A 56 -5.60 -0.71 1.01
CA PRO A 56 -6.06 -1.53 -0.10
C PRO A 56 -5.30 -2.86 -0.28
N PRO A 57 -3.96 -2.96 -0.09
CA PRO A 57 -3.24 -4.23 -0.03
C PRO A 57 -3.79 -5.18 1.04
N VAL A 58 -4.11 -4.66 2.23
CA VAL A 58 -4.65 -5.46 3.34
C VAL A 58 -6.06 -5.95 3.05
N VAL A 59 -6.92 -5.08 2.51
CA VAL A 59 -8.28 -5.45 2.09
C VAL A 59 -8.21 -6.52 1.00
N SER A 60 -7.31 -6.35 0.03
CA SER A 60 -7.06 -7.33 -1.02
C SER A 60 -6.62 -8.68 -0.43
N TYR A 61 -5.69 -8.66 0.53
CA TYR A 61 -5.23 -9.86 1.23
C TYR A 61 -6.37 -10.61 1.94
N LEU A 62 -7.22 -9.89 2.68
CA LEU A 62 -8.36 -10.48 3.37
C LEU A 62 -9.35 -11.13 2.40
N ILE A 63 -9.65 -10.44 1.30
CA ILE A 63 -10.53 -10.94 0.25
C ILE A 63 -9.95 -12.23 -0.35
N ILE A 64 -8.65 -12.27 -0.68
CA ILE A 64 -7.96 -13.49 -1.14
C ILE A 64 -8.05 -14.60 -0.12
N HIS A 65 -7.79 -14.29 1.15
CA HIS A 65 -7.76 -15.29 2.20
C HIS A 65 -9.11 -16.00 2.31
N PHE A 66 -10.21 -15.25 2.44
CA PHE A 66 -11.54 -15.82 2.56
C PHE A 66 -12.01 -16.57 1.32
N LEU A 67 -11.67 -16.08 0.12
CA LEU A 67 -12.04 -16.76 -1.12
C LEU A 67 -11.17 -18.00 -1.37
N SER A 68 -9.89 -17.98 -1.02
CA SER A 68 -9.00 -19.14 -1.13
C SER A 68 -9.42 -20.30 -0.23
N GLU A 69 -10.04 -20.03 0.93
CA GLU A 69 -10.59 -21.09 1.78
C GLU A 69 -11.84 -21.76 1.16
N LYS A 70 -12.56 -21.08 0.27
CA LYS A 70 -13.78 -21.60 -0.37
C LYS A 70 -13.55 -22.20 -1.76
N VAL A 71 -12.43 -21.91 -2.41
CA VAL A 71 -12.19 -22.27 -3.81
C VAL A 71 -11.28 -23.49 -3.91
N LYS A 72 -11.82 -24.60 -4.42
CA LYS A 72 -11.06 -25.84 -4.70
C LYS A 72 -10.38 -25.85 -6.07
N THR A 73 -10.76 -24.96 -6.98
CA THR A 73 -10.44 -25.04 -8.42
C THR A 73 -9.41 -24.00 -8.87
N SER A 74 -8.38 -24.46 -9.59
CA SER A 74 -7.21 -23.68 -10.00
C SER A 74 -7.53 -22.42 -10.83
N TRP A 75 -8.61 -22.42 -11.63
CA TRP A 75 -9.00 -21.30 -12.48
C TRP A 75 -9.46 -20.06 -11.69
N MET A 76 -10.23 -20.25 -10.60
CA MET A 76 -10.64 -19.14 -9.74
C MET A 76 -9.46 -18.50 -9.02
N ARG A 77 -8.38 -19.25 -8.78
CA ARG A 77 -7.13 -18.73 -8.22
C ARG A 77 -6.40 -17.79 -9.19
N TYR A 78 -6.42 -18.07 -10.49
CA TYR A 78 -5.88 -17.18 -11.53
C TYR A 78 -6.71 -15.91 -11.72
N ALA A 79 -8.05 -16.03 -11.77
CA ALA A 79 -8.94 -14.87 -11.80
C ALA A 79 -8.71 -13.95 -10.59
N PHE A 80 -8.35 -14.54 -9.44
CA PHE A 80 -7.99 -13.80 -8.24
C PHE A 80 -6.70 -13.01 -8.36
N ILE A 81 -5.64 -13.64 -8.87
CA ILE A 81 -4.36 -12.96 -9.13
C ILE A 81 -4.58 -11.77 -10.09
N PHE A 82 -5.45 -11.93 -11.06
CA PHE A 82 -5.83 -10.86 -11.98
C PHE A 82 -6.54 -9.70 -11.26
N ILE A 83 -7.49 -9.98 -10.36
CA ILE A 83 -8.14 -8.93 -9.55
C ILE A 83 -7.11 -8.18 -8.68
N ILE A 84 -6.14 -8.89 -8.11
CA ILE A 84 -5.04 -8.26 -7.33
C ILE A 84 -4.21 -7.34 -8.22
N LEU A 85 -3.84 -7.79 -9.42
CA LEU A 85 -3.10 -6.95 -10.37
C LEU A 85 -3.91 -5.72 -10.75
N CYS A 86 -5.22 -5.85 -10.98
CA CYS A 86 -6.11 -4.71 -11.22
C CYS A 86 -6.19 -3.77 -10.02
N CYS A 87 -6.28 -4.28 -8.78
CA CYS A 87 -6.27 -3.47 -7.58
C CYS A 87 -4.93 -2.75 -7.38
N MET A 88 -3.79 -3.40 -7.63
CA MET A 88 -2.47 -2.77 -7.59
C MET A 88 -2.33 -1.69 -8.67
N MET A 89 -2.86 -1.94 -9.88
CA MET A 89 -2.89 -0.96 -10.96
C MET A 89 -3.76 0.25 -10.59
N LEU A 90 -4.96 0.03 -10.04
CA LEU A 90 -5.83 1.08 -9.51
C LEU A 90 -5.14 1.88 -8.41
N LEU A 91 -4.39 1.20 -7.54
CA LEU A 91 -3.63 1.85 -6.48
C LEU A 91 -2.48 2.69 -7.01
N MET A 92 -1.77 2.23 -8.04
CA MET A 92 -0.76 3.03 -8.74
C MET A 92 -1.36 4.25 -9.43
N ILE A 93 -2.51 4.09 -10.11
CA ILE A 93 -3.24 5.19 -10.74
C ILE A 93 -3.71 6.19 -9.68
N TYR A 94 -4.29 5.71 -8.57
CA TYR A 94 -4.73 6.56 -7.47
C TYR A 94 -3.56 7.30 -6.82
N MET A 95 -2.42 6.62 -6.59
CA MET A 95 -1.20 7.26 -6.10
C MET A 95 -0.70 8.32 -7.07
N PHE A 96 -0.73 8.06 -8.38
CA PHE A 96 -0.31 9.01 -9.40
C PHE A 96 -1.24 10.25 -9.44
N VAL A 97 -2.55 10.03 -9.36
CA VAL A 97 -3.55 11.11 -9.32
C VAL A 97 -3.45 11.91 -8.02
N TRP A 98 -3.28 11.23 -6.88
CA TRP A 98 -3.04 11.88 -5.60
C TRP A 98 -1.74 12.66 -5.60
N TYR A 99 -0.66 12.13 -6.18
CA TYR A 99 0.61 12.82 -6.32
C TYR A 99 0.51 14.07 -7.20
N LEU A 100 -0.18 14.00 -8.35
CA LEU A 100 -0.46 15.17 -9.17
C LEU A 100 -1.34 16.18 -8.42
N GLY A 101 -2.36 15.70 -7.71
CA GLY A 101 -3.26 16.54 -6.94
C GLY A 101 -2.55 17.24 -5.78
N VAL A 102 -1.73 16.51 -5.02
CA VAL A 102 -0.90 17.07 -3.96
C VAL A 102 0.13 18.00 -4.57
N GLY A 103 0.90 17.60 -5.58
CA GLY A 103 1.87 18.47 -6.27
C GLY A 103 1.28 19.79 -6.77
N LEU A 104 0.04 19.76 -7.29
CA LEU A 104 -0.70 20.96 -7.72
C LEU A 104 -1.21 21.82 -6.55
N ILE A 105 -1.44 21.23 -5.38
CA ILE A 105 -1.84 21.94 -4.15
C ILE A 105 -0.58 22.40 -3.37
N THR A 106 0.56 21.76 -3.61
CA THR A 106 1.78 21.89 -2.82
C THR A 106 2.96 22.49 -3.56
N ASP A 107 2.72 23.36 -4.55
CA ASP A 107 3.67 24.44 -4.88
C ASP A 107 4.09 25.24 -3.63
N ASP A 108 3.43 25.02 -2.49
CA ASP A 108 3.73 25.52 -1.14
C ASP A 108 4.48 24.56 -0.18
N LEU A 109 4.68 23.25 -0.47
CA LEU A 109 5.42 22.36 0.48
C LEU A 109 6.95 22.36 0.30
N PHE A 110 7.47 22.83 -0.83
CA PHE A 110 8.92 22.87 -1.10
C PHE A 110 9.45 24.32 -1.24
N SER A 111 8.62 25.32 -0.98
CA SER A 111 8.96 26.74 -1.03
C SER A 111 9.25 27.36 0.35
N GLN A 112 9.42 26.53 1.40
CA GLN A 112 9.91 26.95 2.72
C GLN A 112 11.22 26.24 3.08
#